data_AF-A0A8T6FFD6-F1
#
_entry.id   AF-A0A8T6FFD6-F1
#
_cell.length_a   1.000
_cell.length_b   1.000
_cell.length_c   1.000
_cell.angle_alpha   90.00
_cell.angle_beta   90.00
_cell.angle_gamma   90.00
#
_symmetry.space_group_name_H-M   'P 1'
#
loop_
_entity.id
_entity.type
_entity.pdbx_description
1 polymer ?
#
loop_
_entity_poly.entity_id
_entity_poly.type
_entity_poly.pdbx_seq_one_letter_code
_entity_poly.pdbx_strand_id
1 'polypeptide(L)'
;MWPATRNEGDRDWVCRSWPELEQFGGDVSEPLFVTACSLSKEVGGVAQYEGGAAILDSVGRREAGVLLDRRNAVRELVKGGSDTDWQGVPLADHPHNRALAKGHDFGGTRRVEYLPAIDRYQGRFFVALDTESRRRCKAQKRTLVLSGLYGMLLAGEPIQLYSCPLTPRVAEIWQEDSLLTDVLCDVVRRGGIACVVDLTAMEAYRRLIDWNMLARHVGVVHAFDTVGAGDYALTSFGRVFGKLLSMDAEQLFALESQGERIGTCSLHQDEVPPSGYPREVWQPDQAKEILRGAIPGPSEIRVASDAKEAAWGFEMGSRFFGDVKRRGRRDFGTVVGAVMEICQAPLAAQTNPRLKRLEGHGGRLWRYRVGDDRLVYDPDGARRVVRLIRFGPRGDVYKGLTL
;
A
#
# COMPACT_ATOMS: atom_id res chain seq x y z
N MET A 1 -3.29 -28.25 -7.41
CA MET A 1 -3.27 -29.56 -6.75
C MET A 1 -1.89 -29.70 -6.14
N TRP A 2 -1.75 -29.32 -4.87
CA TRP A 2 -0.46 -29.29 -4.15
C TRP A 2 -0.10 -30.72 -3.72
N PRO A 3 1.16 -31.18 -3.85
CA PRO A 3 1.55 -32.44 -3.22
C PRO A 3 1.75 -32.20 -1.72
N ALA A 4 0.94 -32.91 -0.93
CA ALA A 4 1.20 -33.12 0.48
C ALA A 4 2.47 -33.96 0.63
N THR A 5 3.39 -33.51 1.48
CA THR A 5 4.18 -34.34 2.42
C THR A 5 5.25 -33.49 3.09
N ARG A 6 5.06 -33.16 4.36
CA ARG A 6 6.15 -33.07 5.33
C ARG A 6 5.66 -33.69 6.64
N ASN A 7 6.55 -34.49 7.22
CA ASN A 7 6.30 -35.45 8.28
C ASN A 7 5.69 -34.82 9.55
N GLU A 8 4.60 -35.44 10.00
CA GLU A 8 4.07 -35.36 11.35
C GLU A 8 5.05 -36.04 12.30
N GLY A 9 5.81 -35.24 13.04
CA GLY A 9 6.70 -35.73 14.09
C GLY A 9 7.19 -34.54 14.89
N ASP A 10 6.72 -34.46 16.14
CA ASP A 10 6.82 -33.33 17.07
C ASP A 10 6.10 -32.08 16.62
N ARG A 11 4.84 -31.95 17.08
CA ARG A 11 4.15 -30.68 17.36
C ARG A 11 2.69 -30.97 17.73
N ASP A 12 2.46 -31.51 18.92
CA ASP A 12 1.11 -31.55 19.53
C ASP A 12 0.65 -30.10 19.78
N TRP A 13 -0.12 -29.54 18.85
CA TRP A 13 -0.79 -28.25 19.01
C TRP A 13 -2.29 -28.46 19.08
N VAL A 14 -2.86 -28.15 20.24
CA VAL A 14 -4.31 -28.12 20.41
C VAL A 14 -4.82 -26.82 19.82
N CYS A 15 -5.67 -26.94 18.78
CA CYS A 15 -6.51 -25.88 18.25
C CYS A 15 -7.43 -25.37 19.36
N ARG A 16 -7.46 -24.06 19.65
CA ARG A 16 -8.33 -23.48 20.68
C ARG A 16 -9.20 -22.39 20.08
N SER A 17 -10.50 -22.52 20.25
CA SER A 17 -11.47 -21.48 19.89
C SER A 17 -11.49 -20.40 20.98
N TRP A 18 -11.84 -19.16 20.64
CA TRP A 18 -11.81 -18.01 21.55
C TRP A 18 -12.55 -18.19 22.91
N PRO A 19 -13.63 -18.99 23.06
CA PRO A 19 -14.19 -19.28 24.39
C PRO A 19 -13.19 -19.95 25.37
N GLU A 20 -12.07 -20.50 24.88
CA GLU A 20 -11.04 -21.13 25.71
C GLU A 20 -9.88 -20.19 26.08
N LEU A 21 -9.82 -18.97 25.51
CA LEU A 21 -8.82 -17.95 25.85
C LEU A 21 -9.21 -17.09 27.07
N GLU A 22 -10.50 -17.07 27.44
CA GLU A 22 -11.00 -16.42 28.66
C GLU A 22 -10.46 -17.06 29.97
N GLN A 23 -9.95 -18.30 29.92
CA GLN A 23 -9.41 -19.00 31.10
C GLN A 23 -7.98 -18.59 31.47
N PHE A 24 -7.30 -17.79 30.65
CA PHE A 24 -5.98 -17.23 30.97
C PHE A 24 -6.16 -15.75 31.33
N GLY A 25 -6.41 -15.48 32.62
CA GLY A 25 -6.51 -14.13 33.17
C GLY A 25 -5.25 -13.29 32.92
N GLY A 26 -5.18 -12.66 31.75
CA GLY A 26 -4.11 -11.77 31.31
C GLY A 26 -4.71 -10.57 30.60
N ASP A 27 -4.09 -9.40 30.81
CA ASP A 27 -4.45 -8.13 30.19
C ASP A 27 -4.82 -8.27 28.70
N VAL A 28 -5.82 -7.48 28.27
CA VAL A 28 -6.29 -7.44 26.89
C VAL A 28 -5.11 -7.19 25.95
N SER A 29 -4.70 -8.23 25.21
CA SER A 29 -3.46 -8.15 24.44
C SER A 29 -3.61 -7.22 23.24
N GLU A 30 -2.56 -6.48 22.95
CA GLU A 30 -2.51 -5.51 21.86
C GLU A 30 -2.55 -6.20 20.47
N PRO A 31 -3.40 -5.74 19.52
CA PRO A 31 -3.40 -6.28 18.16
C PRO A 31 -2.14 -5.90 17.37
N LEU A 32 -1.79 -6.80 16.44
CA LEU A 32 -0.72 -6.65 15.44
C LEU A 32 -1.33 -6.38 14.07
N PHE A 33 -0.84 -5.36 13.38
CA PHE A 33 -1.35 -4.93 12.07
C PHE A 33 -0.36 -5.32 10.97
N VAL A 34 -0.86 -5.88 9.86
CA VAL A 34 -0.03 -6.25 8.70
C VAL A 34 -0.51 -5.48 7.49
N THR A 35 0.37 -4.72 6.83
CA THR A 35 0.05 -4.00 5.58
C THR A 35 1.10 -4.27 4.50
N ALA A 36 0.88 -3.76 3.28
CA ALA A 36 1.78 -3.94 2.15
C ALA A 36 2.70 -2.72 1.96
N CYS A 37 3.91 -2.96 1.43
CA CYS A 37 4.87 -1.91 1.13
C CYS A 37 4.45 -1.02 -0.05
N SER A 38 5.24 0.00 -0.32
CA SER A 38 5.03 0.93 -1.44
C SER A 38 6.19 0.92 -2.43
N LEU A 39 5.86 1.00 -3.72
CA LEU A 39 6.85 1.30 -4.77
C LEU A 39 7.41 2.71 -4.61
N SER A 40 6.54 3.70 -4.40
CA SER A 40 6.91 5.09 -4.09
C SER A 40 7.61 5.17 -2.74
N LYS A 41 8.80 5.77 -2.72
CA LYS A 41 9.64 5.89 -1.53
C LYS A 41 10.29 7.26 -1.43
N GLU A 42 10.46 7.69 -0.19
CA GLU A 42 11.23 8.88 0.17
C GLU A 42 12.73 8.61 -0.04
N VAL A 43 13.45 9.61 -0.56
CA VAL A 43 14.89 9.54 -0.85
C VAL A 43 15.70 10.05 0.35
N GLY A 44 16.98 9.65 0.45
CA GLY A 44 17.89 10.06 1.51
C GLY A 44 17.83 9.17 2.75
N GLY A 45 18.22 9.70 3.90
CA GLY A 45 18.23 9.00 5.16
C GLY A 45 19.44 9.35 6.01
N VAL A 46 19.69 8.55 7.04
CA VAL A 46 20.86 8.70 7.90
C VAL A 46 21.77 7.48 7.77
N ALA A 47 23.08 7.69 7.84
CA ALA A 47 24.06 6.62 7.67
C ALA A 47 24.24 5.73 8.91
N GLN A 48 23.25 5.70 9.80
CA GLN A 48 23.23 4.95 11.05
C GLN A 48 22.13 3.89 10.99
N TYR A 49 22.49 2.66 11.36
CA TYR A 49 21.54 1.57 11.49
C TYR A 49 21.15 1.39 12.96
N GLU A 50 19.87 1.57 13.27
CA GLU A 50 19.32 1.37 14.62
C GLU A 50 18.73 -0.05 14.73
N GLY A 51 19.56 -1.00 15.18
CA GLY A 51 19.21 -2.43 15.17
C GLY A 51 17.96 -2.78 15.99
N GLY A 52 17.78 -2.20 17.19
CA GLY A 52 16.73 -2.57 18.15
C GLY A 52 15.27 -2.41 17.69
N ALA A 53 15.06 -1.84 16.50
CA ALA A 53 13.77 -1.65 15.87
C ALA A 53 13.50 -2.66 14.72
N ALA A 54 14.39 -3.62 14.47
CA ALA A 54 14.24 -4.59 13.39
C ALA A 54 13.39 -5.80 13.80
N ILE A 55 12.65 -6.36 12.85
CA ILE A 55 11.87 -7.59 13.06
C ILE A 55 12.77 -8.78 13.46
N LEU A 56 14.03 -8.75 13.03
CA LEU A 56 15.04 -9.78 13.35
C LEU A 56 15.26 -9.92 14.86
N ASP A 57 15.01 -8.86 15.63
CA ASP A 57 15.10 -8.88 17.10
C ASP A 57 13.80 -9.36 17.76
N SER A 58 12.71 -9.44 17.01
CA SER A 58 11.39 -9.86 17.48
C SER A 58 11.11 -11.36 17.25
N VAL A 59 12.03 -12.06 16.58
CA VAL A 59 11.90 -13.50 16.26
C VAL A 59 13.09 -14.31 16.78
N GLY A 60 12.99 -15.62 16.69
CA GLY A 60 14.00 -16.57 17.09
C GLY A 60 15.23 -16.48 16.19
N ARG A 61 16.38 -16.89 16.74
CA ARG A 61 17.66 -16.84 16.02
C ARG A 61 17.63 -17.60 14.69
N ARG A 62 16.86 -18.69 14.63
CA ARG A 62 16.71 -19.48 13.41
C ARG A 62 15.94 -18.68 12.36
N GLU A 63 14.75 -18.21 12.71
CA GLU A 63 13.87 -17.44 11.83
C GLU A 63 14.54 -16.14 11.37
N ALA A 64 15.23 -15.45 12.28
CA ALA A 64 16.02 -14.25 11.97
C ALA A 64 17.13 -14.54 10.95
N GLY A 65 17.88 -15.63 11.13
CA GLY A 65 18.95 -16.03 10.21
C GLY A 65 18.41 -16.33 8.82
N VAL A 66 17.37 -17.15 8.72
CA VAL A 66 16.76 -17.51 7.44
C VAL A 66 16.14 -16.30 6.74
N LEU A 67 15.47 -15.41 7.50
CA LEU A 67 14.91 -14.18 6.96
C LEU A 67 16.02 -13.27 6.41
N LEU A 68 17.12 -13.09 7.14
CA LEU A 68 18.25 -12.27 6.72
C LEU A 68 18.92 -12.81 5.45
N ASP A 69 19.13 -14.13 5.38
CA ASP A 69 19.69 -14.79 4.21
C ASP A 69 18.78 -14.61 2.98
N ARG A 70 17.47 -14.76 3.18
CA ARG A 70 16.46 -14.60 2.12
C ARG A 70 16.38 -13.15 1.63
N ARG A 71 16.45 -12.16 2.53
CA ARG A 71 16.59 -10.73 2.18
C ARG A 71 17.82 -10.48 1.30
N ASN A 72 18.95 -11.07 1.68
CA ASN A 72 20.18 -10.95 0.90
C ASN A 72 20.07 -11.64 -0.48
N ALA A 73 19.37 -12.78 -0.58
CA ALA A 73 19.09 -13.43 -1.86
C ALA A 73 18.23 -12.56 -2.79
N VAL A 74 17.17 -11.92 -2.28
CA VAL A 74 16.37 -10.97 -3.08
C VAL A 74 17.18 -9.74 -3.47
N ARG A 75 18.08 -9.24 -2.60
CA ARG A 75 19.00 -8.16 -2.98
C ARG A 75 19.87 -8.55 -4.16
N GLU A 76 20.48 -9.73 -4.11
CA GLU A 76 21.32 -10.21 -5.22
C GLU A 76 20.52 -10.36 -6.51
N LEU A 77 19.28 -10.84 -6.42
CA LEU A 77 18.37 -10.88 -7.56
C LEU A 77 18.15 -9.47 -8.16
N VAL A 78 17.84 -8.48 -7.31
CA VAL A 78 17.66 -7.08 -7.73
C VAL A 78 18.92 -6.52 -8.41
N LYS A 79 20.12 -6.92 -7.97
CA LYS A 79 21.40 -6.46 -8.53
C LYS A 79 21.87 -7.26 -9.75
N GLY A 80 21.34 -8.46 -9.98
CA GLY A 80 21.77 -9.40 -11.03
C GLY A 80 21.34 -9.05 -12.47
N GLY A 81 20.44 -8.08 -12.65
CA GLY A 81 20.26 -7.31 -13.88
C GLY A 81 19.64 -7.99 -15.11
N SER A 82 19.52 -9.31 -15.20
CA SER A 82 19.06 -9.99 -16.44
C SER A 82 17.66 -10.61 -16.37
N ASP A 83 17.29 -11.23 -15.24
CA ASP A 83 16.04 -12.00 -15.13
C ASP A 83 14.95 -11.29 -14.29
N THR A 84 15.20 -10.05 -13.89
CA THR A 84 14.21 -9.21 -13.20
C THR A 84 14.19 -7.81 -13.77
N ASP A 85 13.22 -7.55 -14.64
CA ASP A 85 12.84 -6.22 -15.04
C ASP A 85 11.51 -5.80 -14.41
N TRP A 86 11.34 -4.49 -14.28
CA TRP A 86 10.06 -3.86 -14.02
C TRP A 86 9.78 -2.88 -15.13
N GLN A 87 8.70 -3.09 -15.87
CA GLN A 87 8.31 -2.24 -17.00
C GLN A 87 9.38 -2.16 -18.10
N GLY A 88 10.13 -3.24 -18.32
CA GLY A 88 11.22 -3.28 -19.30
C GLY A 88 12.50 -2.58 -18.83
N VAL A 89 12.57 -2.15 -17.57
CA VAL A 89 13.78 -1.61 -16.94
C VAL A 89 14.33 -2.66 -15.98
N PRO A 90 15.56 -3.16 -16.20
CA PRO A 90 16.23 -4.02 -15.24
C PRO A 90 16.20 -3.41 -13.84
N LEU A 91 15.85 -4.19 -12.82
CA LEU A 91 15.81 -3.69 -11.45
C LEU A 91 17.17 -3.13 -11.01
N ALA A 92 18.27 -3.70 -11.50
CA ALA A 92 19.62 -3.23 -11.22
C ALA A 92 19.87 -1.77 -11.68
N ASP A 93 19.20 -1.35 -12.75
CA ASP A 93 19.35 -0.03 -13.36
C ASP A 93 18.42 1.03 -12.75
N HIS A 94 17.42 0.59 -11.98
CA HIS A 94 16.47 1.50 -11.35
C HIS A 94 17.22 2.49 -10.41
N PRO A 95 16.96 3.81 -10.49
CA PRO A 95 17.71 4.82 -9.72
C PRO A 95 17.76 4.54 -8.21
N HIS A 96 16.65 4.05 -7.64
CA HIS A 96 16.57 3.69 -6.22
C HIS A 96 17.46 2.50 -5.81
N ASN A 97 17.91 1.66 -6.74
CA ASN A 97 18.74 0.49 -6.46
C ASN A 97 20.25 0.75 -6.65
N ARG A 98 20.63 1.95 -7.10
CA ARG A 98 22.04 2.31 -7.33
C ARG A 98 22.89 2.18 -6.08
N ALA A 99 22.38 2.71 -4.96
CA ALA A 99 23.05 2.68 -3.65
C ALA A 99 22.71 1.43 -2.82
N LEU A 100 21.78 0.58 -3.27
CA LEU A 100 21.41 -0.64 -2.56
C LEU A 100 22.63 -1.56 -2.43
N ALA A 101 22.97 -1.90 -1.19
CA ALA A 101 24.20 -2.64 -0.89
C ALA A 101 24.02 -3.60 0.29
N LYS A 102 25.04 -4.43 0.54
CA LYS A 102 25.10 -5.34 1.70
C LYS A 102 25.41 -4.57 2.99
N GLY A 103 24.43 -3.81 3.47
CA GLY A 103 24.43 -3.15 4.78
C GLY A 103 23.98 -4.09 5.90
N HIS A 104 23.79 -3.55 7.10
CA HIS A 104 23.41 -4.31 8.31
C HIS A 104 22.11 -5.11 8.14
N ASP A 105 21.12 -4.50 7.48
CA ASP A 105 19.83 -5.07 7.09
C ASP A 105 19.91 -6.28 6.15
N PHE A 106 21.09 -6.54 5.57
CA PHE A 106 21.40 -7.71 4.75
C PHE A 106 22.60 -8.51 5.28
N GLY A 107 22.94 -8.36 6.56
CA GLY A 107 24.03 -9.10 7.22
C GLY A 107 25.43 -8.69 6.76
N GLY A 108 25.59 -7.45 6.30
CA GLY A 108 26.89 -6.87 5.99
C GLY A 108 27.24 -5.66 6.85
N THR A 109 28.31 -4.99 6.45
CA THR A 109 28.91 -3.87 7.19
C THR A 109 29.04 -2.62 6.35
N ARG A 110 28.48 -2.61 5.13
CA ARG A 110 28.60 -1.45 4.25
C ARG A 110 27.79 -0.29 4.79
N ARG A 111 28.43 0.87 4.90
CA ARG A 111 27.78 2.12 5.27
C ARG A 111 26.84 2.57 4.15
N VAL A 112 25.56 2.72 4.47
CA VAL A 112 24.47 3.11 3.58
C VAL A 112 23.47 3.96 4.35
N GLU A 113 22.57 4.64 3.64
CA GLU A 113 21.54 5.48 4.24
C GLU A 113 20.26 4.69 4.55
N TYR A 114 19.71 4.94 5.73
CA TYR A 114 18.52 4.30 6.24
C TYR A 114 17.43 5.31 6.59
N LEU A 115 16.18 4.88 6.42
CA LEU A 115 15.00 5.52 7.02
C LEU A 115 14.15 4.41 7.62
N PRO A 116 13.45 4.67 8.73
CA PRO A 116 12.37 3.79 9.18
C PRO A 116 11.40 3.49 8.05
N ALA A 117 10.96 2.25 7.94
CA ALA A 117 10.09 1.81 6.85
C ALA A 117 8.85 2.69 6.68
N ILE A 118 8.22 3.10 7.77
CA ILE A 118 7.06 3.99 7.76
C ILE A 118 7.38 5.34 7.09
N ASP A 119 8.56 5.90 7.34
CA ASP A 119 9.03 7.17 6.78
C ASP A 119 9.51 7.00 5.32
N ARG A 120 10.07 5.83 5.00
CA ARG A 120 10.50 5.47 3.65
C ARG A 120 9.33 5.32 2.69
N TYR A 121 8.23 4.68 3.09
CA TYR A 121 7.14 4.38 2.16
C TYR A 121 6.18 5.58 1.97
N GLN A 122 5.91 5.90 0.70
CA GLN A 122 5.06 7.03 0.28
C GLN A 122 3.88 6.57 -0.58
N GLY A 123 3.34 5.40 -0.26
CA GLY A 123 2.20 4.79 -0.97
C GLY A 123 0.86 5.24 -0.41
N ARG A 124 -0.23 4.78 -1.03
CA ARG A 124 -1.61 5.16 -0.68
C ARG A 124 -1.94 5.02 0.80
N PHE A 125 -1.56 3.90 1.42
CA PHE A 125 -1.71 3.69 2.87
C PHE A 125 -0.92 4.74 3.67
N PHE A 126 0.37 4.88 3.39
CA PHE A 126 1.30 5.69 4.16
C PHE A 126 1.04 7.20 4.05
N VAL A 127 0.67 7.69 2.87
CA VAL A 127 0.31 9.11 2.66
C VAL A 127 -1.03 9.44 3.33
N ALA A 128 -1.92 8.46 3.47
CA ALA A 128 -3.20 8.64 4.12
C ALA A 128 -3.14 8.62 5.66
N LEU A 129 -2.02 8.19 6.25
CA LEU A 129 -1.81 8.22 7.70
C LEU A 129 -1.70 9.66 8.20
N ASP A 130 -2.37 9.95 9.31
CA ASP A 130 -2.09 11.17 10.06
C ASP A 130 -0.73 11.09 10.79
N THR A 131 -0.23 12.24 11.20
CA THR A 131 1.09 12.38 11.85
C THR A 131 1.20 11.58 13.14
N GLU A 132 0.11 11.48 13.92
CA GLU A 132 0.12 10.76 15.19
C GLU A 132 0.18 9.25 14.96
N SER A 133 -0.65 8.74 14.06
CA SER A 133 -0.65 7.34 13.63
C SER A 133 0.73 6.93 13.11
N ARG A 134 1.37 7.77 12.30
CA ARG A 134 2.73 7.54 11.80
C ARG A 134 3.76 7.48 12.93
N ARG A 135 3.71 8.42 13.88
CA ARG A 135 4.58 8.45 15.07
C ARG A 135 4.41 7.18 15.90
N ARG A 136 3.17 6.75 16.14
CA ARG A 136 2.87 5.52 16.90
C ARG A 136 3.37 4.27 16.17
N CYS A 137 3.15 4.15 14.86
CA CYS A 137 3.71 3.04 14.07
C CYS A 137 5.23 2.90 14.19
N LYS A 138 5.93 4.05 14.22
CA LYS A 138 7.38 4.08 14.33
C LYS A 138 7.87 3.63 15.71
N ALA A 139 7.16 4.02 16.77
CA ALA A 139 7.54 3.74 18.14
C ALA A 139 7.07 2.36 18.64
N GLN A 140 5.94 1.88 18.14
CA GLN A 140 5.31 0.63 18.59
C GLN A 140 5.72 -0.53 17.68
N LYS A 141 6.05 -1.69 18.27
CA LYS A 141 6.35 -2.92 17.52
C LYS A 141 5.07 -3.67 17.10
N ARG A 142 4.05 -2.92 16.65
CA ARG A 142 2.69 -3.41 16.38
C ARG A 142 2.27 -3.34 14.91
N THR A 143 3.10 -2.78 14.05
CA THR A 143 2.79 -2.66 12.61
C THR A 143 3.89 -3.34 11.81
N LEU A 144 3.50 -4.38 11.07
CA LEU A 144 4.33 -5.10 10.12
C LEU A 144 4.01 -4.66 8.69
N VAL A 145 5.04 -4.66 7.85
CA VAL A 145 4.91 -4.38 6.42
C VAL A 145 5.46 -5.55 5.62
N LEU A 146 4.63 -6.12 4.74
CA LEU A 146 5.07 -7.08 3.74
C LEU A 146 5.74 -6.34 2.58
N SER A 147 6.95 -6.76 2.23
CA SER A 147 7.85 -6.04 1.32
C SER A 147 8.45 -6.96 0.28
N GLY A 148 8.49 -6.50 -0.98
CA GLY A 148 9.16 -7.24 -2.05
C GLY A 148 10.64 -7.52 -1.76
N LEU A 149 11.40 -6.55 -1.24
CA LEU A 149 12.83 -6.74 -0.94
C LEU A 149 13.08 -7.36 0.43
N TYR A 150 12.27 -7.01 1.43
CA TYR A 150 12.56 -7.38 2.83
C TYR A 150 11.73 -8.55 3.36
N GLY A 151 10.73 -9.02 2.60
CA GLY A 151 9.78 -10.05 3.01
C GLY A 151 8.78 -9.49 4.02
N MET A 152 9.20 -9.40 5.27
CA MET A 152 8.45 -8.79 6.37
C MET A 152 9.38 -7.92 7.21
N LEU A 153 8.89 -6.78 7.68
CA LEU A 153 9.63 -5.85 8.52
C LEU A 153 8.70 -5.09 9.47
N LEU A 154 9.26 -4.53 10.55
CA LEU A 154 8.53 -3.59 11.41
C LEU A 154 8.42 -2.22 10.75
N ALA A 155 7.34 -1.49 10.99
CA ALA A 155 7.16 -0.14 10.46
C ALA A 155 8.26 0.84 10.94
N GLY A 156 8.82 0.62 12.13
CA GLY A 156 9.97 1.39 12.64
C GLY A 156 11.34 0.92 12.12
N GLU A 157 11.42 -0.21 11.42
CA GLU A 157 12.70 -0.82 11.02
C GLU A 157 13.46 0.05 10.02
N PRO A 158 14.75 0.35 10.25
CA PRO A 158 15.56 1.11 9.31
C PRO A 158 15.82 0.32 8.02
N ILE A 159 15.44 0.89 6.87
CA ILE A 159 15.62 0.28 5.56
C ILE A 159 16.31 1.21 4.55
N GLN A 160 17.10 0.60 3.66
CA GLN A 160 17.71 1.28 2.52
C GLN A 160 16.65 1.74 1.52
N LEU A 161 17.00 2.74 0.70
CA LEU A 161 16.24 3.07 -0.50
C LEU A 161 16.34 1.91 -1.52
N TYR A 162 15.20 1.52 -2.11
CA TYR A 162 15.16 0.46 -3.13
C TYR A 162 13.91 0.55 -4.01
N SER A 163 13.91 -0.20 -5.12
CA SER A 163 12.74 -0.53 -5.92
C SER A 163 12.73 -2.03 -6.18
N CYS A 164 11.78 -2.73 -5.59
CA CYS A 164 11.60 -4.17 -5.76
C CYS A 164 10.09 -4.45 -5.69
N PRO A 165 9.39 -4.44 -6.83
CA PRO A 165 8.02 -4.93 -6.91
C PRO A 165 7.96 -6.41 -6.53
N LEU A 166 6.81 -6.84 -6.02
CA LEU A 166 6.53 -8.25 -5.77
C LEU A 166 6.21 -8.95 -7.10
N THR A 167 7.23 -9.16 -7.93
CA THR A 167 7.10 -9.95 -9.16
C THR A 167 6.90 -11.43 -8.81
N PRO A 168 6.41 -12.28 -9.74
CA PRO A 168 6.30 -13.72 -9.49
C PRO A 168 7.60 -14.35 -8.98
N ARG A 169 8.75 -13.96 -9.56
CA ARG A 169 10.06 -14.46 -9.16
C ARG A 169 10.45 -14.05 -7.73
N VAL A 170 10.12 -12.82 -7.34
CA VAL A 170 10.34 -12.35 -5.95
C VAL A 170 9.38 -13.06 -5.00
N ALA A 171 8.12 -13.26 -5.40
CA ALA A 171 7.13 -13.97 -4.60
C ALA A 171 7.52 -15.43 -4.34
N GLU A 172 8.03 -16.14 -5.35
CA GLU A 172 8.55 -17.51 -5.21
C GLU A 172 9.57 -17.62 -4.07
N ILE A 173 10.51 -16.68 -3.99
CA ILE A 173 11.54 -16.65 -2.96
C ILE A 173 10.93 -16.53 -1.56
N TRP A 174 9.86 -15.73 -1.41
CA TRP A 174 9.20 -15.50 -0.13
C TRP A 174 8.17 -16.57 0.25
N GLN A 175 7.63 -17.27 -0.73
CA GLN A 175 6.67 -18.38 -0.53
C GLN A 175 7.38 -19.71 -0.22
N GLU A 176 8.67 -19.81 -0.50
CA GLU A 176 9.45 -21.01 -0.22
C GLU A 176 9.42 -21.35 1.28
N ASP A 177 9.18 -22.63 1.57
CA ASP A 177 9.10 -23.20 2.93
C ASP A 177 8.15 -22.46 3.90
N SER A 178 7.17 -21.70 3.39
CA SER A 178 6.22 -20.91 4.20
C SER A 178 6.90 -19.94 5.18
N LEU A 179 8.11 -19.46 4.84
CA LEU A 179 8.97 -18.68 5.74
C LEU A 179 8.26 -17.49 6.39
N LEU A 180 7.52 -16.69 5.62
CA LEU A 180 6.88 -15.48 6.16
C LEU A 180 5.72 -15.81 7.11
N THR A 181 5.04 -16.94 6.92
CA THR A 181 4.04 -17.43 7.87
C THR A 181 4.72 -17.86 9.17
N ASP A 182 5.83 -18.60 9.11
CA ASP A 182 6.59 -19.02 10.29
C ASP A 182 7.14 -17.83 11.09
N VAL A 183 7.66 -16.81 10.39
CA VAL A 183 8.10 -15.54 10.99
C VAL A 183 6.94 -14.85 11.70
N LEU A 184 5.76 -14.76 11.07
CA LEU A 184 4.60 -14.12 11.68
C LEU A 184 4.09 -14.88 12.91
N CYS A 185 4.02 -16.21 12.84
CA CYS A 185 3.68 -17.06 13.98
C CYS A 185 4.65 -16.85 15.15
N ASP A 186 5.95 -16.69 14.86
CA ASP A 186 6.94 -16.45 15.91
C ASP A 186 6.81 -15.06 16.54
N VAL A 187 6.55 -14.02 15.74
CA VAL A 187 6.23 -12.66 16.25
C VAL A 187 5.00 -12.71 17.15
N VAL A 188 3.91 -13.34 16.70
CA VAL A 188 2.66 -13.46 17.45
C VAL A 188 2.89 -14.13 18.80
N ARG A 189 3.58 -15.28 18.80
CA ARG A 189 3.85 -16.07 20.01
C ARG A 189 4.75 -15.34 20.99
N ARG A 190 5.84 -14.71 20.52
CA ARG A 190 6.79 -14.00 21.39
C ARG A 190 6.23 -12.69 21.92
N GLY A 191 5.38 -12.03 21.13
CA GLY A 191 4.71 -10.79 21.51
C GLY A 191 3.47 -10.98 22.36
N GLY A 192 2.98 -12.21 22.54
CA GLY A 192 1.71 -12.47 23.24
C GLY A 192 0.52 -11.84 22.53
N ILE A 193 0.53 -11.82 21.19
CA ILE A 193 -0.50 -11.18 20.36
C ILE A 193 -1.74 -12.08 20.29
N ALA A 194 -2.93 -11.59 20.63
CA ALA A 194 -4.18 -12.33 20.45
C ALA A 194 -4.93 -12.03 19.15
N CYS A 195 -4.60 -10.95 18.45
CA CYS A 195 -5.28 -10.56 17.22
C CYS A 195 -4.32 -10.01 16.16
N VAL A 196 -4.43 -10.53 14.95
CA VAL A 196 -3.74 -10.03 13.75
C VAL A 196 -4.76 -9.42 12.80
N VAL A 197 -4.52 -8.17 12.39
CA VAL A 197 -5.35 -7.44 11.44
C VAL A 197 -4.65 -7.34 10.09
N ASP A 198 -5.21 -7.99 9.07
CA ASP A 198 -4.75 -7.90 7.69
C ASP A 198 -5.29 -6.64 7.00
N LEU A 199 -4.39 -5.71 6.71
CA LEU A 199 -4.60 -4.46 5.96
C LEU A 199 -3.80 -4.46 4.64
N THR A 200 -3.42 -5.63 4.12
CA THR A 200 -2.60 -5.73 2.91
C THR A 200 -3.37 -5.38 1.65
N ALA A 201 -4.69 -5.60 1.63
CA ALA A 201 -5.67 -5.30 0.57
C ALA A 201 -5.43 -5.99 -0.79
N MET A 202 -4.20 -6.41 -1.09
CA MET A 202 -3.74 -6.89 -2.38
C MET A 202 -3.44 -8.38 -2.33
N GLU A 203 -4.07 -9.15 -3.22
CA GLU A 203 -3.99 -10.61 -3.31
C GLU A 203 -2.54 -11.12 -3.40
N ALA A 204 -1.69 -10.45 -4.17
CA ALA A 204 -0.29 -10.82 -4.32
C ALA A 204 0.48 -10.83 -2.99
N TYR A 205 0.17 -9.89 -2.09
CA TYR A 205 0.78 -9.82 -0.77
C TYR A 205 0.09 -10.76 0.21
N ARG A 206 -1.24 -10.90 0.16
CA ARG A 206 -1.98 -11.84 1.00
C ARG A 206 -1.46 -13.26 0.85
N ARG A 207 -1.14 -13.67 -0.37
CA ARG A 207 -0.60 -15.01 -0.69
C ARG A 207 0.81 -15.30 -0.19
N LEU A 208 1.49 -14.32 0.41
CA LEU A 208 2.77 -14.55 1.06
C LEU A 208 2.61 -15.21 2.43
N ILE A 209 1.40 -15.18 2.99
CA ILE A 209 1.07 -15.71 4.30
C ILE A 209 -0.01 -16.78 4.14
N ASP A 210 0.13 -17.88 4.86
CA ASP A 210 -0.95 -18.85 5.04
C ASP A 210 -1.82 -18.40 6.23
N TRP A 211 -2.84 -17.60 5.94
CA TRP A 211 -3.74 -17.04 6.94
C TRP A 211 -4.56 -18.11 7.64
N ASN A 212 -4.97 -19.17 6.94
CA ASN A 212 -5.67 -20.32 7.53
C ASN A 212 -4.80 -21.03 8.56
N MET A 213 -3.50 -21.19 8.31
CA MET A 213 -2.58 -21.75 9.30
C MET A 213 -2.45 -20.82 10.51
N LEU A 214 -2.26 -19.52 10.28
CA LEU A 214 -2.14 -18.53 11.36
C LEU A 214 -3.41 -18.47 12.23
N ALA A 215 -4.60 -18.51 11.61
CA ALA A 215 -5.90 -18.44 12.29
C ALA A 215 -6.17 -19.61 13.24
N ARG A 216 -5.42 -20.72 13.15
CA ARG A 216 -5.47 -21.83 14.12
C ARG A 216 -4.80 -21.49 15.46
N HIS A 217 -4.05 -20.40 15.51
CA HIS A 217 -3.19 -20.04 16.64
C HIS A 217 -3.50 -18.66 17.24
N VAL A 218 -4.09 -17.76 16.47
CA VAL A 218 -4.40 -16.40 16.86
C VAL A 218 -5.67 -15.94 16.16
N GLY A 219 -6.43 -15.03 16.74
CA GLY A 219 -7.54 -14.44 16.03
C GLY A 219 -7.04 -13.61 14.85
N VAL A 220 -7.64 -13.80 13.68
CA VAL A 220 -7.29 -13.08 12.45
C VAL A 220 -8.53 -12.37 11.95
N VAL A 221 -8.38 -11.10 11.60
CA VAL A 221 -9.42 -10.33 10.91
C VAL A 221 -8.84 -9.66 9.67
N HIS A 222 -9.59 -9.74 8.58
CA HIS A 222 -9.26 -9.18 7.29
C HIS A 222 -10.04 -7.90 7.05
N ALA A 223 -9.33 -6.83 6.71
CA ALA A 223 -9.97 -5.59 6.33
C ALA A 223 -10.42 -5.64 4.86
N PHE A 224 -11.65 -5.19 4.63
CA PHE A 224 -12.21 -4.95 3.31
C PHE A 224 -12.74 -3.53 3.22
N ASP A 225 -12.71 -2.96 2.02
CA ASP A 225 -13.28 -1.66 1.75
C ASP A 225 -14.56 -1.82 0.92
N THR A 226 -15.60 -1.07 1.30
CA THR A 226 -16.92 -1.17 0.67
C THR A 226 -16.99 -0.49 -0.69
N VAL A 227 -15.97 0.29 -1.07
CA VAL A 227 -15.96 1.17 -2.24
C VAL A 227 -14.89 0.78 -3.26
N GLY A 228 -13.74 0.27 -2.81
CA GLY A 228 -12.64 -0.18 -3.65
C GLY A 228 -12.03 -1.50 -3.19
N ALA A 229 -11.31 -2.17 -4.09
CA ALA A 229 -10.56 -3.40 -3.78
C ALA A 229 -9.09 -3.23 -4.16
N GLY A 230 -8.24 -4.14 -3.71
CA GLY A 230 -6.82 -4.12 -4.05
C GLY A 230 -6.13 -2.86 -3.53
N ASP A 231 -5.25 -2.31 -4.36
CA ASP A 231 -4.46 -1.13 -4.03
C ASP A 231 -5.31 0.12 -3.75
N TYR A 232 -6.54 0.21 -4.26
CA TYR A 232 -7.46 1.33 -3.97
C TYR A 232 -7.90 1.38 -2.50
N ALA A 233 -8.12 0.21 -1.86
CA ALA A 233 -8.57 0.12 -0.48
C ALA A 233 -7.52 0.63 0.53
N LEU A 234 -6.23 0.57 0.18
CA LEU A 234 -5.12 1.02 1.02
C LEU A 234 -5.26 2.48 1.48
N THR A 235 -5.85 3.35 0.65
CA THR A 235 -6.09 4.76 1.05
C THR A 235 -7.09 4.84 2.20
N SER A 236 -8.19 4.09 2.11
CA SER A 236 -9.20 4.03 3.17
C SER A 236 -8.62 3.45 4.44
N PHE A 237 -7.85 2.37 4.34
CA PHE A 237 -7.19 1.73 5.47
C PHE A 237 -6.23 2.69 6.18
N GLY A 238 -5.42 3.45 5.45
CA GLY A 238 -4.56 4.48 6.03
C GLY A 238 -5.34 5.57 6.77
N ARG A 239 -6.48 6.03 6.23
CA ARG A 239 -7.33 7.05 6.87
C ARG A 239 -7.95 6.60 8.19
N VAL A 240 -8.26 5.31 8.32
CA VAL A 240 -8.91 4.76 9.53
C VAL A 240 -7.91 4.13 10.50
N PHE A 241 -6.66 3.99 10.09
CA PHE A 241 -5.64 3.25 10.83
C PHE A 241 -5.44 3.76 12.25
N GLY A 242 -5.45 5.08 12.49
CA GLY A 242 -5.29 5.65 13.84
C GLY A 242 -6.39 5.22 14.82
N LYS A 243 -7.62 5.01 14.33
CA LYS A 243 -8.71 4.47 15.14
C LYS A 243 -8.47 3.00 15.44
N LEU A 244 -8.13 2.21 14.43
CA LEU A 244 -7.81 0.78 14.59
C LEU A 244 -6.64 0.56 15.56
N LEU A 245 -5.57 1.35 15.43
CA LEU A 245 -4.39 1.28 16.29
C LEU A 245 -4.70 1.61 17.75
N SER A 246 -5.79 2.33 18.01
CA SER A 246 -6.25 2.66 19.37
C SER A 246 -7.18 1.59 19.97
N MET A 247 -7.53 0.56 19.20
CA MET A 247 -8.37 -0.52 19.66
C MET A 247 -7.54 -1.68 20.20
N ASP A 248 -8.12 -2.38 21.18
CA ASP A 248 -7.65 -3.68 21.64
C ASP A 248 -8.26 -4.83 20.81
N ALA A 249 -7.90 -6.06 21.12
CA ALA A 249 -8.39 -7.23 20.40
C ALA A 249 -9.91 -7.41 20.53
N GLU A 250 -10.47 -7.21 21.73
CA GLU A 250 -11.92 -7.39 21.99
C GLU A 250 -12.74 -6.40 21.17
N GLN A 251 -12.32 -5.13 21.13
CA GLN A 251 -12.96 -4.09 20.35
C GLN A 251 -12.94 -4.39 18.84
N LEU A 252 -11.86 -4.95 18.32
CA LEU A 252 -11.77 -5.33 16.91
C LEU A 252 -12.71 -6.49 16.56
N PHE A 253 -12.84 -7.49 17.43
CA PHE A 253 -13.80 -8.59 17.23
C PHE A 253 -15.25 -8.13 17.42
N ALA A 254 -15.52 -7.19 18.34
CA ALA A 254 -16.83 -6.59 18.48
C ALA A 254 -17.27 -5.88 17.20
N LEU A 255 -16.38 -5.09 16.58
CA LEU A 255 -16.64 -4.46 15.28
C LEU A 255 -16.98 -5.48 14.20
N GLU A 256 -16.22 -6.57 14.13
CA GLU A 256 -16.41 -7.66 13.15
C GLU A 256 -17.77 -8.36 13.34
N SER A 257 -18.03 -8.88 14.54
CA SER A 257 -19.24 -9.63 14.89
C SER A 257 -20.54 -8.83 14.79
N GLN A 258 -20.48 -7.51 15.04
CA GLN A 258 -21.62 -6.60 14.89
C GLN A 258 -21.81 -6.13 13.44
N GLY A 259 -20.87 -6.44 12.53
CA GLY A 259 -20.89 -5.95 11.16
C GLY A 259 -20.71 -4.43 11.06
N GLU A 260 -20.09 -3.82 12.08
CA GLU A 260 -19.82 -2.40 12.14
C GLU A 260 -18.64 -2.01 11.24
N ARG A 261 -18.56 -0.73 10.90
CA ARG A 261 -17.58 -0.19 9.97
C ARG A 261 -16.95 1.09 10.50
N ILE A 262 -15.66 1.26 10.22
CA ILE A 262 -14.96 2.52 10.44
C ILE A 262 -14.80 3.19 9.07
N GLY A 263 -15.62 4.21 8.79
CA GLY A 263 -15.68 4.79 7.45
C GLY A 263 -16.15 3.76 6.43
N THR A 264 -15.32 3.45 5.43
CA THR A 264 -15.59 2.42 4.41
C THR A 264 -14.91 1.08 4.71
N CYS A 265 -14.14 0.99 5.79
CA CYS A 265 -13.43 -0.22 6.20
C CYS A 265 -14.35 -1.11 7.06
N SER A 266 -14.49 -2.37 6.67
CA SER A 266 -15.09 -3.43 7.49
C SER A 266 -14.04 -4.47 7.84
N LEU A 267 -14.21 -5.15 8.97
CA LEU A 267 -13.38 -6.27 9.41
C LEU A 267 -14.21 -7.55 9.33
N HIS A 268 -13.58 -8.65 8.92
CA HIS A 268 -14.22 -9.95 8.74
C HIS A 268 -13.22 -11.07 9.07
N GLN A 269 -13.68 -12.17 9.67
CA GLN A 269 -12.82 -13.35 9.87
C GLN A 269 -12.53 -14.11 8.56
N ASP A 270 -13.42 -14.02 7.58
CA ASP A 270 -13.22 -14.65 6.28
C ASP A 270 -12.16 -13.91 5.45
N GLU A 271 -11.23 -14.66 4.84
CA GLU A 271 -10.26 -14.13 3.86
C GLU A 271 -10.93 -13.56 2.59
N VAL A 272 -12.19 -13.89 2.38
CA VAL A 272 -12.95 -13.53 1.19
C VAL A 272 -13.84 -12.33 1.50
N PRO A 273 -13.83 -11.26 0.66
CA PRO A 273 -14.71 -10.12 0.87
C PRO A 273 -16.18 -10.56 0.89
N PRO A 274 -17.04 -9.94 1.72
CA PRO A 274 -18.46 -10.25 1.77
C PRO A 274 -19.17 -10.10 0.41
N SER A 275 -20.35 -10.69 0.29
CA SER A 275 -21.18 -10.51 -0.92
C SER A 275 -21.49 -9.03 -1.15
N GLY A 276 -21.40 -8.59 -2.41
CA GLY A 276 -21.62 -7.19 -2.79
C GLY A 276 -20.42 -6.25 -2.60
N TYR A 277 -19.34 -6.70 -1.95
CA TYR A 277 -18.13 -5.89 -1.82
C TYR A 277 -17.31 -5.91 -3.12
N PRO A 278 -16.58 -4.83 -3.42
CA PRO A 278 -15.57 -4.82 -4.47
C PRO A 278 -14.58 -5.98 -4.29
N ARG A 279 -14.19 -6.59 -5.41
CA ARG A 279 -13.17 -7.66 -5.42
C ARG A 279 -12.03 -7.23 -6.30
N GLU A 280 -10.81 -7.57 -5.88
CA GLU A 280 -9.66 -7.45 -6.76
C GLU A 280 -9.87 -8.46 -7.90
N VAL A 281 -9.96 -7.95 -9.12
CA VAL A 281 -10.00 -8.82 -10.30
C VAL A 281 -8.57 -9.28 -10.52
N TRP A 282 -8.21 -10.41 -9.92
CA TRP A 282 -6.92 -11.05 -10.13
C TRP A 282 -6.97 -11.88 -11.41
N GLN A 283 -6.52 -11.33 -12.53
CA GLN A 283 -6.20 -12.15 -13.70
C GLN A 283 -4.69 -12.49 -13.66
N PRO A 284 -4.29 -13.77 -13.79
CA PRO A 284 -2.89 -14.16 -13.83
C PRO A 284 -2.05 -13.40 -14.87
N ASP A 285 -2.67 -12.99 -15.99
CA ASP A 285 -2.05 -12.13 -16.99
C ASP A 285 -2.09 -10.64 -16.66
N GLN A 286 -2.96 -10.18 -15.76
CA GLN A 286 -2.97 -8.79 -15.26
C GLN A 286 -1.88 -8.50 -14.24
N ALA A 287 -1.23 -9.52 -13.67
CA ALA A 287 0.07 -9.31 -13.03
C ALA A 287 0.99 -8.55 -14.01
N LYS A 288 1.00 -8.93 -15.31
CA LYS A 288 1.78 -8.26 -16.38
C LYS A 288 1.30 -6.84 -16.72
N GLU A 289 0.04 -6.46 -16.42
CA GLU A 289 -0.49 -5.10 -16.66
C GLU A 289 -0.33 -4.17 -15.46
N ILE A 290 -0.46 -4.67 -14.22
CA ILE A 290 0.01 -3.96 -13.01
C ILE A 290 1.54 -3.76 -13.11
N LEU A 291 2.26 -4.75 -13.68
CA LEU A 291 3.66 -4.70 -14.12
C LEU A 291 3.94 -3.73 -15.30
N ARG A 292 2.94 -3.04 -15.91
CA ARG A 292 3.11 -2.17 -17.09
C ARG A 292 2.51 -0.75 -16.98
N GLY A 293 1.89 -0.35 -15.87
CA GLY A 293 1.13 0.91 -15.77
C GLY A 293 1.57 1.90 -14.69
N ALA A 294 2.40 2.88 -15.08
CA ALA A 294 2.58 4.25 -14.56
C ALA A 294 2.00 4.64 -13.17
N ILE A 295 2.92 4.87 -12.22
CA ILE A 295 2.82 6.00 -11.28
C ILE A 295 4.04 6.89 -11.58
N PRO A 296 3.89 8.17 -11.94
CA PRO A 296 5.02 9.10 -11.94
C PRO A 296 5.55 9.20 -10.50
N GLY A 297 6.83 8.91 -10.29
CA GLY A 297 7.47 9.09 -9.00
C GLY A 297 7.36 10.55 -8.52
N PRO A 298 7.33 10.78 -7.19
CA PRO A 298 7.35 12.12 -6.63
C PRO A 298 8.78 12.68 -6.73
N SER A 299 9.19 13.09 -7.92
CA SER A 299 10.36 13.94 -8.09
C SER A 299 9.86 15.29 -8.59
N GLU A 300 9.97 16.28 -7.70
CA GLU A 300 9.54 17.70 -7.80
C GLU A 300 8.13 18.06 -7.30
N ILE A 301 7.63 17.39 -6.26
CA ILE A 301 6.73 18.07 -5.32
C ILE A 301 7.60 18.54 -4.15
N ARG A 302 8.13 19.76 -4.26
CA ARG A 302 8.51 20.51 -3.06
C ARG A 302 7.20 20.82 -2.34
N VAL A 303 6.87 20.02 -1.33
CA VAL A 303 5.94 20.47 -0.30
C VAL A 303 6.67 21.58 0.44
N ALA A 304 6.43 22.82 0.01
CA ALA A 304 6.61 23.94 0.91
C ALA A 304 5.69 23.64 2.10
N SER A 305 6.30 23.49 3.27
CA SER A 305 5.58 23.56 4.53
C SER A 305 4.77 24.85 4.54
N ASP A 306 3.64 24.78 5.24
CA ASP A 306 2.81 25.92 5.65
C ASP A 306 1.72 26.37 4.65
N ALA A 307 0.59 25.65 4.66
CA ALA A 307 -0.75 26.27 4.82
C ALA A 307 -1.86 25.20 4.88
N LYS A 308 -2.65 25.25 5.95
CA LYS A 308 -3.92 24.53 6.14
C LYS A 308 -4.99 25.02 5.16
N GLU A 309 -5.05 24.48 3.93
CA GLU A 309 -6.25 24.60 3.11
C GLU A 309 -6.71 23.22 2.62
N ALA A 310 -7.99 22.89 2.85
CA ALA A 310 -8.57 21.59 2.52
C ALA A 310 -8.42 21.24 1.02
N ALA A 311 -7.94 20.05 0.68
CA ALA A 311 -7.81 19.65 -0.73
C ALA A 311 -9.17 19.68 -1.47
N TRP A 312 -9.19 20.06 -2.75
CA TRP A 312 -10.41 20.00 -3.56
C TRP A 312 -10.73 18.55 -3.95
N GLY A 313 -12.00 18.16 -3.88
CA GLY A 313 -12.50 16.91 -4.44
C GLY A 313 -12.78 17.00 -5.94
N PHE A 314 -13.20 15.90 -6.56
CA PHE A 314 -13.70 15.90 -7.94
C PHE A 314 -14.94 15.02 -8.11
N GLU A 315 -15.77 15.40 -9.09
CA GLU A 315 -16.95 14.65 -9.55
C GLU A 315 -16.78 14.35 -11.05
N MET A 316 -17.15 13.14 -11.48
CA MET A 316 -17.13 12.79 -12.90
C MET A 316 -18.50 13.03 -13.53
N GLY A 317 -18.57 13.87 -14.55
CA GLY A 317 -19.76 14.01 -15.39
C GLY A 317 -20.04 12.75 -16.20
N SER A 318 -21.31 12.46 -16.47
CA SER A 318 -21.75 11.25 -17.17
C SER A 318 -21.11 11.04 -18.55
N ARG A 319 -20.76 12.14 -19.25
CA ARG A 319 -20.09 12.10 -20.57
C ARG A 319 -18.57 11.97 -20.47
N PHE A 320 -17.97 12.40 -19.36
CA PHE A 320 -16.52 12.38 -19.17
C PHE A 320 -15.97 10.95 -19.17
N PHE A 321 -16.66 10.01 -18.51
CA PHE A 321 -16.23 8.62 -18.48
C PHE A 321 -16.23 7.98 -19.87
N GLY A 322 -17.26 8.28 -20.69
CA GLY A 322 -17.33 7.81 -22.07
C GLY A 322 -16.25 8.42 -22.98
N ASP A 323 -15.84 9.66 -22.72
CA ASP A 323 -14.74 10.32 -23.42
C ASP A 323 -13.38 9.65 -23.14
N VAL A 324 -13.09 9.39 -21.87
CA VAL A 324 -11.84 8.74 -21.45
C VAL A 324 -11.77 7.30 -21.96
N LYS A 325 -12.89 6.56 -21.91
CA LYS A 325 -12.94 5.17 -22.41
C LYS A 325 -12.65 5.07 -23.91
N ARG A 326 -13.12 6.04 -24.71
CA ARG A 326 -12.89 6.09 -26.17
C ARG A 326 -11.44 6.32 -26.57
N ARG A 327 -10.62 6.87 -25.67
CA ARG A 327 -9.20 7.15 -25.89
C ARG A 327 -8.28 5.97 -25.60
N GLY A 328 -8.82 4.93 -24.97
CA GLY A 328 -8.08 3.73 -24.64
C GLY A 328 -7.18 3.92 -23.42
N ARG A 329 -6.56 2.81 -22.99
CA ARG A 329 -5.87 2.71 -21.70
C ARG A 329 -4.63 3.60 -21.57
N ARG A 330 -4.00 3.98 -22.68
CA ARG A 330 -2.76 4.79 -22.70
C ARG A 330 -2.97 6.20 -22.15
N ASP A 331 -4.14 6.79 -22.36
CA ASP A 331 -4.41 8.18 -21.98
C ASP A 331 -4.98 8.31 -20.55
N PHE A 332 -5.38 7.20 -19.92
CA PHE A 332 -6.00 7.20 -18.59
C PHE A 332 -5.06 7.75 -17.50
N GLY A 333 -3.79 7.32 -17.48
CA GLY A 333 -2.82 7.80 -16.50
C GLY A 333 -2.56 9.30 -16.63
N THR A 334 -2.48 9.80 -17.85
CA THR A 334 -2.30 11.24 -18.14
C THR A 334 -3.52 12.05 -17.73
N VAL A 335 -4.73 11.52 -17.93
CA VAL A 335 -5.97 12.15 -17.47
C VAL A 335 -6.03 12.20 -15.94
N VAL A 336 -5.70 11.11 -15.25
CA VAL A 336 -5.67 11.08 -13.78
C VAL A 336 -4.66 12.09 -13.23
N GLY A 337 -3.45 12.15 -13.81
CA GLY A 337 -2.45 13.15 -13.44
C GLY A 337 -2.97 14.59 -13.61
N ALA A 338 -3.64 14.88 -14.73
CA ALA A 338 -4.26 16.17 -14.97
C ALA A 338 -5.37 16.49 -13.94
N VAL A 339 -6.21 15.52 -13.56
CA VAL A 339 -7.24 15.71 -12.54
C VAL A 339 -6.63 16.05 -11.19
N MET A 340 -5.57 15.34 -10.78
CA MET A 340 -4.89 15.61 -9.51
C MET A 340 -4.28 17.01 -9.47
N GLU A 341 -3.66 17.46 -10.57
CA GLU A 341 -3.11 18.81 -10.68
C GLU A 341 -4.20 19.88 -10.64
N ILE A 342 -5.33 19.64 -11.30
CA ILE A 342 -6.50 20.54 -11.23
C ILE A 342 -7.03 20.62 -9.80
N CYS A 343 -7.11 19.52 -9.06
CA CYS A 343 -7.61 19.51 -7.67
C CYS A 343 -6.67 20.22 -6.68
N GLN A 344 -5.39 20.42 -7.01
CA GLN A 344 -4.48 21.20 -6.17
C GLN A 344 -4.75 22.70 -6.30
N ALA A 345 -4.99 23.19 -7.51
CA ALA A 345 -5.19 24.61 -7.77
C ALA A 345 -6.10 24.87 -8.99
N PRO A 346 -7.42 24.62 -8.88
CA PRO A 346 -8.32 24.56 -10.04
C PRO A 346 -8.56 25.92 -10.71
N LEU A 347 -8.15 27.03 -10.08
CA LEU A 347 -8.36 28.39 -10.55
C LEU A 347 -7.05 29.13 -10.90
N ALA A 348 -5.89 28.47 -10.81
CA ALA A 348 -4.57 29.10 -10.89
C ALA A 348 -4.05 29.35 -12.33
N ALA A 349 -4.86 29.98 -13.20
CA ALA A 349 -4.49 30.22 -14.60
C ALA A 349 -3.23 31.09 -14.77
N GLN A 350 -2.93 31.96 -13.81
CA GLN A 350 -1.78 32.87 -13.88
C GLN A 350 -0.45 32.14 -13.70
N THR A 351 -0.44 31.03 -12.95
CA THR A 351 0.76 30.26 -12.62
C THR A 351 0.88 28.96 -13.43
N ASN A 352 -0.20 28.52 -14.09
CA ASN A 352 -0.20 27.32 -14.91
C ASN A 352 -0.67 27.58 -16.36
N PRO A 353 0.24 27.61 -17.36
CA PRO A 353 -0.11 27.91 -18.75
C PRO A 353 -1.00 26.83 -19.41
N ARG A 354 -1.12 25.65 -18.81
CA ARG A 354 -2.02 24.58 -19.30
C ARG A 354 -3.47 24.90 -18.99
N LEU A 355 -3.71 25.66 -17.93
CA LEU A 355 -5.01 25.96 -17.35
C LEU A 355 -5.50 27.33 -17.85
N LYS A 356 -6.66 27.35 -18.50
CA LYS A 356 -7.28 28.58 -18.99
C LYS A 356 -8.79 28.57 -18.74
N ARG A 357 -9.32 29.71 -18.32
CA ARG A 357 -10.76 29.96 -18.27
C ARG A 357 -11.30 29.99 -19.71
N LEU A 358 -12.43 29.33 -19.96
CA LEU A 358 -13.08 29.35 -21.27
C LEU A 358 -13.96 30.60 -21.41
N GLU A 359 -13.76 31.33 -22.50
CA GLU A 359 -14.60 32.47 -22.89
C GLU A 359 -15.91 31.97 -23.50
N GLY A 360 -17.01 32.71 -23.31
CA GLY A 360 -18.32 32.38 -23.91
C GLY A 360 -19.23 31.43 -23.11
N HIS A 361 -18.76 30.77 -22.05
CA HIS A 361 -19.55 29.85 -21.21
C HIS A 361 -19.86 30.43 -19.81
N GLY A 362 -20.30 31.69 -19.76
CA GLY A 362 -20.51 32.42 -18.49
C GLY A 362 -19.24 32.57 -17.64
N GLY A 363 -18.07 32.29 -18.23
CA GLY A 363 -16.79 32.20 -17.53
C GLY A 363 -16.74 31.13 -16.44
N ARG A 364 -17.66 30.16 -16.43
CA ARG A 364 -17.70 29.13 -15.38
C ARG A 364 -16.76 27.97 -15.68
N LEU A 365 -16.59 27.65 -16.96
CA LEU A 365 -15.79 26.51 -17.40
C LEU A 365 -14.32 26.83 -17.54
N TRP A 366 -13.51 25.81 -17.29
CA TRP A 366 -12.06 25.85 -17.40
C TRP A 366 -11.56 24.71 -18.27
N ARG A 367 -10.39 24.92 -18.85
CA ARG A 367 -9.72 23.97 -19.73
C ARG A 367 -8.30 23.75 -19.26
N TYR A 368 -7.96 22.48 -19.04
CA TYR A 368 -6.62 22.01 -18.80
C TYR A 368 -6.06 21.30 -20.04
N ARG A 369 -4.79 21.58 -20.40
CA ARG A 369 -4.13 20.98 -21.57
C ARG A 369 -3.40 19.70 -21.21
N VAL A 370 -3.73 18.61 -21.90
CA VAL A 370 -3.12 17.28 -21.75
C VAL A 370 -2.56 16.86 -23.11
N GLY A 371 -1.32 17.26 -23.42
CA GLY A 371 -0.75 17.07 -24.75
C GLY A 371 -1.58 17.76 -25.86
N ASP A 372 -2.10 16.95 -26.79
CA ASP A 372 -2.98 17.39 -27.87
C ASP A 372 -4.46 17.41 -27.48
N ASP A 373 -4.79 16.76 -26.37
CA ASP A 373 -6.12 16.71 -25.80
C ASP A 373 -6.34 17.80 -24.75
N ARG A 374 -7.61 18.01 -24.41
CA ARG A 374 -8.05 18.96 -23.40
C ARG A 374 -9.03 18.28 -22.47
N LEU A 375 -8.95 18.68 -21.21
CA LEU A 375 -9.92 18.35 -20.18
C LEU A 375 -10.70 19.62 -19.85
N VAL A 376 -12.02 19.55 -19.94
CA VAL A 376 -12.93 20.64 -19.58
C VAL A 376 -13.58 20.34 -18.24
N TYR A 377 -13.56 21.31 -17.32
CA TYR A 377 -14.10 21.15 -15.97
C TYR A 377 -14.78 22.42 -15.46
N ASP A 378 -15.59 22.26 -14.41
CA ASP A 378 -16.32 23.32 -13.69
C ASP A 378 -15.95 23.26 -12.19
N PRO A 379 -15.15 24.21 -11.69
CA PRO A 379 -14.81 24.29 -10.27
C PRO A 379 -15.92 24.97 -9.47
N ASP A 380 -16.47 24.25 -8.50
CA ASP A 380 -17.41 24.77 -7.50
C ASP A 380 -16.63 25.18 -6.24
N GLY A 381 -16.34 26.48 -6.12
CA GLY A 381 -15.60 27.03 -4.99
C GLY A 381 -16.32 26.90 -3.65
N ALA A 382 -17.65 26.89 -3.63
CA ALA A 382 -18.42 26.73 -2.40
C ALA A 382 -18.33 25.29 -1.88
N ARG A 383 -18.38 24.30 -2.78
CA ARG A 383 -18.29 22.87 -2.43
C ARG A 383 -16.85 22.35 -2.41
N ARG A 384 -15.87 23.13 -2.88
CA ARG A 384 -14.49 22.70 -3.14
C ARG A 384 -14.42 21.43 -4.00
N VAL A 385 -15.23 21.39 -5.05
CA VAL A 385 -15.32 20.24 -5.96
C VAL A 385 -15.03 20.67 -7.39
N VAL A 386 -14.26 19.87 -8.11
CA VAL A 386 -14.02 20.00 -9.55
C VAL A 386 -14.92 19.02 -10.30
N ARG A 387 -15.89 19.51 -11.06
CA ARG A 387 -16.71 18.66 -11.92
C ARG A 387 -16.04 18.47 -13.28
N LEU A 388 -15.66 17.25 -13.61
CA LEU A 388 -15.05 16.87 -14.88
C LEU A 388 -16.13 16.69 -15.95
N ILE A 389 -16.07 17.48 -17.02
CA ILE A 389 -17.17 17.58 -17.99
C ILE A 389 -16.88 16.80 -19.27
N ARG A 390 -15.73 17.05 -19.91
CA ARG A 390 -15.33 16.43 -21.18
C ARG A 390 -13.83 16.20 -21.27
N PHE A 391 -13.44 15.20 -22.04
CA PHE A 391 -12.05 14.94 -22.41
C PHE A 391 -11.95 14.65 -23.91
N GLY A 392 -10.94 15.18 -24.58
CA GLY A 392 -10.75 14.86 -26.00
C GLY A 392 -9.92 15.89 -26.76
N PRO A 393 -9.88 15.78 -28.09
CA PRO A 393 -9.00 16.59 -28.91
C PRO A 393 -9.51 18.03 -28.92
N ARG A 394 -8.60 18.98 -29.11
CA ARG A 394 -8.89 20.43 -29.06
C ARG A 394 -10.15 20.84 -29.84
N GLY A 395 -10.45 20.23 -30.98
CA GLY A 395 -11.62 20.59 -31.79
C GLY A 395 -12.94 19.99 -31.31
N ASP A 396 -12.94 18.77 -30.78
CA ASP A 396 -14.18 18.03 -30.47
C ASP A 396 -14.62 18.16 -29.01
N VAL A 397 -13.67 18.44 -28.12
CA VAL A 397 -13.94 18.55 -26.68
C VAL A 397 -14.93 19.67 -26.33
N TYR A 398 -15.02 20.71 -27.18
CA TYR A 398 -15.94 21.82 -26.98
C TYR A 398 -17.31 21.63 -27.65
N LYS A 399 -17.46 20.61 -28.50
CA LYS A 399 -18.73 20.37 -29.20
C LYS A 399 -19.80 19.89 -28.22
N GLY A 400 -20.93 20.58 -28.19
CA GLY A 400 -22.08 20.24 -27.35
C GLY A 400 -21.89 20.55 -25.86
N LEU A 401 -21.03 21.51 -25.52
CA LEU A 401 -21.01 22.12 -24.19
C LEU A 401 -22.17 23.11 -24.08
N THR A 402 -23.33 22.61 -23.63
CA THR A 402 -24.46 23.45 -23.21
C THR A 402 -24.33 23.78 -21.72
N LEU A 403 -24.77 24.99 -21.34
CA LEU A 403 -24.81 25.48 -19.96
C LEU A 403 -25.66 24.57 -19.05
#